data_AF-A0A380SAW6-F1
#
_entry.id   AF-A0A380SAW6-F1
#
_cell.length_a   1.000
_cell.length_b   1.000
_cell.length_c   1.000
_cell.angle_alpha   90.00
_cell.angle_beta   90.00
_cell.angle_gamma   90.00
#
_symmetry.space_group_name_H-M   'P 1'
#
loop_
_entity.id
_entity.type
_entity.pdbx_description
1 polymer ?
#
loop_
_entity_poly.entity_id
_entity_poly.type
_entity_poly.pdbx_seq_one_letter_code
_entity_poly.pdbx_strand_id
1 'polypeptide(L)'
;MQTVELMDDDFDNFYPVTAAIRDTQTARTNLQTETARLLLKDIFTRIRQAAERGEGLLERAFSVDCPADIQCIGLQFIRACGYKVHPDAFGGLILWADPLHPSDND
;
A
#
# COMPACT_ATOMS: atom_id res chain seq x y z
N MET A 1 46.70 -41.15 -18.01
CA MET A 1 45.38 -40.51 -18.12
C MET A 1 44.62 -40.81 -16.85
N GLN A 2 44.51 -39.85 -15.94
CA GLN A 2 43.62 -39.95 -14.79
C GLN A 2 42.27 -39.38 -15.21
N THR A 3 41.23 -40.21 -15.15
CA THR A 3 39.84 -39.77 -15.22
C THR A 3 39.52 -39.03 -13.92
N VAL A 4 39.31 -37.72 -14.03
CA VAL A 4 38.77 -36.91 -12.93
C VAL A 4 37.29 -37.25 -12.86
N GLU A 5 36.90 -38.06 -11.88
CA GLU A 5 35.50 -38.20 -11.48
C GLU A 5 35.09 -36.86 -10.86
N LEU A 6 34.28 -36.09 -11.60
CA LEU A 6 33.59 -34.93 -11.06
C LEU A 6 32.57 -35.47 -10.06
N MET A 7 32.82 -35.24 -8.77
CA MET A 7 31.87 -35.58 -7.71
C MET A 7 30.56 -34.81 -7.95
N ASP A 8 29.46 -35.53 -8.04
CA ASP A 8 28.08 -35.03 -8.23
C ASP A 8 27.51 -34.27 -7.00
N ASP A 9 28.36 -33.84 -6.06
CA ASP A 9 27.95 -33.32 -4.74
C ASP A 9 27.51 -31.84 -4.73
N ASP A 10 27.60 -31.12 -5.86
CA ASP A 10 27.27 -29.69 -5.94
C ASP A 10 25.85 -29.38 -6.45
N PHE A 11 25.07 -30.38 -6.87
CA PHE A 11 23.71 -30.15 -7.39
C PHE A 11 22.64 -29.89 -6.32
N ASP A 12 22.90 -30.27 -5.07
CA ASP A 12 21.94 -30.13 -3.95
C ASP A 12 21.92 -28.72 -3.32
N ASN A 13 22.80 -27.81 -3.77
CA ASN A 13 22.88 -26.43 -3.27
C ASN A 13 22.22 -25.38 -4.19
N PHE A 14 21.41 -25.80 -5.17
CA PHE A 14 20.72 -24.87 -6.06
C PHE A 14 19.52 -24.22 -5.38
N TYR A 15 19.57 -22.91 -5.16
CA TYR A 15 18.40 -22.15 -4.73
C TYR A 15 17.31 -22.21 -5.81
N PRO A 16 16.11 -22.75 -5.53
CA PRO A 16 15.11 -22.96 -6.56
C PRO A 16 14.66 -21.64 -7.19
N VAL A 17 14.56 -21.60 -8.51
CA VAL A 17 14.09 -20.41 -9.26
C VAL A 17 12.74 -19.91 -8.75
N THR A 18 11.84 -20.83 -8.38
CA THR A 18 10.53 -20.50 -7.79
C THR A 18 10.65 -19.80 -6.44
N ALA A 19 11.63 -20.17 -5.62
CA ALA A 19 11.91 -19.53 -4.34
C ALA A 19 12.48 -18.11 -4.56
N ALA A 20 13.38 -17.93 -5.53
CA ALA A 20 13.90 -16.61 -5.91
C ALA A 20 12.81 -15.64 -6.41
N ILE A 21 11.88 -16.14 -7.22
CA ILE A 21 10.73 -15.35 -7.68
C ILE A 21 9.86 -14.92 -6.49
N ARG A 22 9.53 -15.85 -5.59
CA ARG A 22 8.70 -15.57 -4.41
C ARG A 22 9.37 -14.54 -3.49
N ASP A 23 10.66 -14.68 -3.25
CA ASP A 23 11.39 -13.75 -2.39
C ASP A 23 11.47 -12.35 -3.00
N THR A 24 11.68 -12.27 -4.31
CA THR A 24 11.67 -11.00 -5.05
C THR A 24 10.30 -10.33 -4.97
N GLN A 25 9.22 -11.10 -5.15
CA GLN A 25 7.85 -10.60 -5.00
C GLN A 25 7.59 -10.11 -3.58
N THR A 26 8.03 -10.87 -2.58
CA THR A 26 7.89 -10.51 -1.16
C THR A 26 8.65 -9.22 -0.83
N ALA A 27 9.89 -9.10 -1.27
CA ALA A 27 10.71 -7.89 -1.09
C ALA A 27 10.05 -6.67 -1.75
N ARG A 28 9.50 -6.83 -2.96
CA ARG A 28 8.76 -5.77 -3.66
C ARG A 28 7.52 -5.35 -2.88
N THR A 29 6.69 -6.29 -2.42
CA THR A 29 5.48 -6.00 -1.65
C THR A 29 5.80 -5.32 -0.31
N ASN A 30 6.87 -5.74 0.36
CA ASN A 30 7.34 -5.10 1.59
C ASN A 30 7.76 -3.65 1.33
N LEU A 31 8.53 -3.39 0.27
CA LEU A 31 8.96 -2.04 -0.10
C LEU A 31 7.76 -1.13 -0.44
N GLN A 32 6.78 -1.66 -1.18
CA GLN A 32 5.56 -0.96 -1.52
C GLN A 32 4.74 -0.63 -0.26
N THR A 33 4.61 -1.59 0.66
CA THR A 33 3.89 -1.41 1.92
C THR A 33 4.55 -0.35 2.79
N GLU A 34 5.88 -0.36 2.90
CA GLU A 34 6.60 0.64 3.67
C GLU A 34 6.46 2.04 3.06
N THR A 35 6.54 2.13 1.74
CA THR A 35 6.31 3.39 1.02
C THR A 35 4.89 3.91 1.28
N ALA A 36 3.87 3.05 1.20
CA ALA A 36 2.49 3.41 1.51
C ALA A 36 2.36 3.92 2.96
N ARG A 37 2.99 3.25 3.94
CA ARG A 37 2.97 3.67 5.36
C ARG A 37 3.52 5.08 5.58
N LEU A 38 4.60 5.43 4.89
CA LEU A 38 5.18 6.78 4.99
C LEU A 38 4.18 7.85 4.51
N LEU A 39 3.45 7.58 3.44
CA LEU A 39 2.44 8.49 2.90
C LEU A 39 1.19 8.57 3.79
N LEU A 40 0.81 7.46 4.43
CA LEU A 40 -0.38 7.41 5.30
C LEU A 40 -0.31 8.41 6.46
N LYS A 41 0.88 8.65 7.03
CA LYS A 41 1.05 9.63 8.11
C LYS A 41 0.63 11.05 7.68
N ASP A 42 1.00 11.45 6.47
CA ASP A 42 0.61 12.74 5.90
C ASP A 42 -0.89 12.78 5.62
N ILE A 43 -1.44 11.72 5.03
CA ILE A 43 -2.87 11.60 4.73
C ILE A 43 -3.72 11.72 6.01
N PHE A 44 -3.38 11.01 7.09
CA PHE A 44 -4.10 11.15 8.36
C PHE A 44 -3.98 12.55 8.96
N THR A 45 -2.84 13.22 8.77
CA THR A 45 -2.68 14.62 9.19
C THR A 45 -3.63 15.54 8.41
N ARG A 46 -3.75 15.34 7.09
CA ARG A 46 -4.68 16.08 6.23
C ARG A 46 -6.14 15.80 6.58
N ILE A 47 -6.49 14.54 6.87
CA ILE A 47 -7.83 14.16 7.36
C ILE A 47 -8.16 14.92 8.64
N ARG A 48 -7.25 14.92 9.63
CA ARG A 48 -7.46 15.65 10.88
C ARG A 48 -7.69 17.15 10.63
N GLN A 49 -6.84 17.77 9.81
CA GLN A 49 -6.96 19.19 9.47
C GLN A 49 -8.28 19.51 8.73
N ALA A 50 -8.75 18.61 7.86
CA ALA A 50 -10.03 18.73 7.18
C ALA A 50 -11.19 18.63 8.17
N ALA A 51 -11.16 17.63 9.06
CA ALA A 51 -12.16 17.47 10.11
C ALA A 51 -12.21 18.67 11.08
N GLU A 52 -11.06 19.24 11.45
CA GLU A 52 -10.98 20.47 12.26
C GLU A 52 -11.62 21.69 11.58
N ARG A 53 -11.73 21.68 10.25
CA ARG A 53 -12.46 22.70 9.47
C ARG A 53 -13.93 22.36 9.24
N GLY A 54 -14.43 21.24 9.76
CA GLY A 54 -15.79 20.75 9.55
C GLY A 54 -16.02 20.04 8.21
N GLU A 55 -14.95 19.64 7.52
CA GLU A 55 -15.06 18.84 6.29
C GLU A 55 -15.33 17.35 6.63
N GLY A 56 -16.12 16.69 5.78
CA GLY A 56 -16.47 15.27 5.91
C GLY A 56 -15.69 14.32 5.00
N LEU A 57 -14.81 14.87 4.15
CA LEU A 57 -14.10 14.15 3.10
C LEU A 57 -12.71 14.72 2.80
N LEU A 58 -11.87 13.91 2.18
CA LEU A 58 -10.58 14.29 1.62
C LEU A 58 -10.47 13.78 0.18
N GLU A 59 -10.44 14.71 -0.77
CA GLU A 59 -10.14 14.41 -2.18
C GLU A 59 -8.63 14.34 -2.41
N ARG A 60 -8.22 13.59 -3.44
CA ARG A 60 -6.82 13.46 -3.84
C ARG A 60 -5.94 13.06 -2.65
N ALA A 61 -6.32 11.96 -2.00
CA ALA A 61 -5.59 11.46 -0.85
C ALA A 61 -4.12 11.18 -1.21
N PHE A 62 -3.89 10.59 -2.37
CA PHE A 62 -2.56 10.40 -2.97
C PHE A 62 -2.28 11.42 -4.07
N SER A 63 -0.99 11.65 -4.35
CA SER A 63 -0.59 12.41 -5.55
C SER A 63 -0.95 11.63 -6.82
N VAL A 64 -1.24 12.34 -7.92
CA VAL A 64 -1.44 11.74 -9.26
C VAL A 64 -0.20 10.98 -9.72
N ASP A 65 0.99 11.40 -9.28
CA ASP A 65 2.26 10.74 -9.59
C ASP A 65 2.54 9.52 -8.69
N CYS A 66 1.71 9.27 -7.67
CA CYS A 66 1.87 8.11 -6.80
C CYS A 66 1.53 6.84 -7.58
N PRO A 67 2.40 5.82 -7.60
CA PRO A 67 2.09 4.57 -8.28
C PRO A 67 0.80 3.91 -7.78
N ALA A 68 -0.04 3.42 -8.69
CA ALA A 68 -1.38 2.91 -8.36
C ALA A 68 -1.37 1.74 -7.36
N ASP A 69 -0.33 0.90 -7.39
CA ASP A 69 -0.12 -0.20 -6.43
C ASP A 69 0.09 0.33 -5.00
N ILE A 70 0.85 1.42 -4.83
CA ILE A 70 1.01 2.11 -3.55
C ILE A 70 -0.31 2.72 -3.08
N GLN A 71 -1.04 3.39 -3.99
CA GLN A 71 -2.34 3.96 -3.68
C GLN A 71 -3.32 2.89 -3.20
N CYS A 72 -3.37 1.74 -3.88
CA CYS A 72 -4.23 0.62 -3.50
C CYS A 72 -3.92 0.11 -2.09
N ILE A 73 -2.64 -0.12 -1.77
CA ILE A 73 -2.22 -0.57 -0.43
C ILE A 73 -2.62 0.47 0.63
N GLY A 74 -2.35 1.74 0.36
CA GLY A 74 -2.71 2.82 1.27
C GLY A 74 -4.21 2.94 1.51
N LEU A 75 -5.02 2.93 0.45
CA LEU A 75 -6.49 2.99 0.56
C LEU A 75 -7.07 1.75 1.27
N GLN A 76 -6.48 0.56 1.09
CA GLN A 76 -6.86 -0.63 1.85
C GLN A 76 -6.62 -0.45 3.35
N PHE A 77 -5.48 0.15 3.73
CA PHE A 77 -5.18 0.45 5.13
C PHE A 77 -6.19 1.45 5.71
N ILE A 78 -6.47 2.53 4.99
CA ILE A 78 -7.43 3.57 5.40
C ILE A 78 -8.83 2.97 5.57
N ARG A 79 -9.25 2.10 4.65
CA ARG A 79 -10.51 1.35 4.78
C ARG A 79 -10.53 0.48 6.04
N ALA A 80 -9.42 -0.20 6.35
CA ALA A 80 -9.31 -1.01 7.56
C ALA A 80 -9.40 -0.18 8.85
N CYS A 81 -9.07 1.11 8.80
CA CYS A 81 -9.29 2.06 9.89
C CYS A 81 -10.76 2.55 10.01
N GLY A 82 -11.68 2.09 9.17
CA GLY A 82 -13.11 2.40 9.25
C GLY A 82 -13.59 3.54 8.35
N TYR A 83 -12.70 4.14 7.56
CA TYR A 83 -13.06 5.17 6.59
C TYR A 83 -13.73 4.55 5.35
N LYS A 84 -14.67 5.29 4.74
CA LYS A 84 -15.17 4.97 3.40
C LYS A 84 -14.12 5.46 2.39
N VAL A 85 -13.72 4.62 1.44
CA VAL A 85 -12.72 4.96 0.42
C VAL A 85 -13.25 4.68 -0.98
N HIS A 86 -12.95 5.57 -1.92
CA HIS A 86 -13.22 5.38 -3.34
C HIS A 86 -11.93 5.61 -4.14
N PRO A 87 -11.31 4.57 -4.69
CA PRO A 87 -10.17 4.75 -5.58
C PRO A 87 -10.59 5.43 -6.88
N ASP A 88 -9.79 6.37 -7.37
CA ASP A 88 -9.99 7.05 -8.65
C ASP A 88 -8.63 7.37 -9.31
N ALA A 89 -8.66 7.91 -10.54
CA ALA A 89 -7.46 8.28 -11.29
C ALA A 89 -6.72 9.51 -10.73
N PHE A 90 -7.29 10.20 -9.73
CA PHE A 90 -6.78 11.44 -9.17
C PHE A 90 -6.21 11.27 -7.75
N GLY A 91 -6.00 10.03 -7.30
CA GLY A 91 -5.41 9.74 -5.99
C GLY A 91 -6.42 9.31 -4.93
N GLY A 92 -7.67 9.09 -5.30
CA GLY A 92 -8.72 8.55 -4.45
C GLY A 92 -9.36 9.56 -3.49
N LEU A 93 -10.56 9.19 -3.05
CA LEU A 93 -11.42 9.92 -2.12
C LEU A 93 -11.55 9.13 -0.80
N ILE A 94 -11.53 9.85 0.32
CA ILE A 94 -11.75 9.31 1.66
C ILE A 94 -12.91 10.07 2.31
N LEU A 95 -13.86 9.38 2.93
CA LEU A 95 -14.97 9.97 3.68
C LEU A 95 -15.05 9.40 5.11
N TRP A 96 -15.39 10.27 6.07
CA TRP A 96 -15.61 9.91 7.48
C TRP A 96 -16.90 10.47 8.06
N ALA A 97 -17.50 11.49 7.43
CA ALA A 97 -18.87 11.90 7.71
C ALA A 97 -19.75 11.52 6.51
N ASP A 98 -21.01 11.19 6.77
CA ASP A 98 -21.95 10.96 5.68
C ASP A 98 -22.37 12.34 5.12
N PRO A 99 -22.05 12.68 3.86
CA PRO A 99 -22.46 13.97 3.30
C PRO A 99 -23.99 14.12 3.21
N LEU A 100 -24.75 13.03 3.36
CA LEU A 100 -26.21 13.01 3.34
C LEU A 100 -26.86 13.14 4.74
N HIS A 101 -26.07 13.06 5.81
CA HIS A 101 -26.51 13.38 7.16
C HIS A 101 -25.54 14.42 7.73
N PRO A 102 -25.76 15.73 7.47
CA PRO A 102 -25.21 16.74 8.36
C PRO A 102 -25.68 16.33 9.76
N SER A 103 -24.74 16.24 10.70
CA SER A 103 -25.05 16.04 12.10
C SER A 103 -26.17 17.02 12.46
N ASP A 104 -27.34 16.48 12.83
CA ASP A 104 -28.35 17.27 13.51
C ASP A 104 -27.62 17.91 14.70
N ASN A 105 -27.42 19.21 14.61
CA ASN A 105 -26.86 20.01 15.70
C ASN A 105 -27.87 19.95 16.84
N ASP A 106 -27.53 19.23 17.90
CA ASP A 106 -28.04 19.46 19.25
C ASP A 106 -26.93 20.08 20.11
#